data_AF-A0A151QS25-F1
#
_entry.id   AF-A0A151QS25-F1
#
_cell.length_a   1.000
_cell.length_b   1.000
_cell.length_c   1.000
_cell.angle_alpha   90.00
_cell.angle_beta   90.00
_cell.angle_gamma   90.00
#
_symmetry.space_group_name_H-M   'P 1'
#
loop_
_entity.id
_entity.type
_entity.pdbx_description
1 polymer ?
#
loop_
_entity_poly.entity_id
_entity_poly.type
_entity_poly.pdbx_seq_one_letter_code
_entity_poly.pdbx_strand_id
1 'polypeptide(L)'
;MLMDQNGEAEISIPKELLIQPVENPLMSLVQFVYPSILHNMKDVNFFQERAILAPTIESFEQVNDFMLSLIPGEEKIYLSFDTPCPSDEETEIQGEWFTYEFLNDVKCSGIPNHKLTLKVGVPVMLLRNLD
;
A
#
# COMPACT_ATOMS: atom_id res chain seq x y z
N MET A 1 -11.17 -16.03 -28.22
CA MET A 1 -11.01 -16.67 -26.90
C MET A 1 -12.01 -17.83 -26.86
N LEU A 2 -11.54 -19.07 -26.82
CA LEU A 2 -12.43 -20.22 -26.70
C LEU A 2 -12.65 -20.44 -25.20
N MET A 3 -13.87 -20.20 -24.73
CA MET A 3 -14.26 -20.56 -23.37
C MET A 3 -14.45 -22.07 -23.30
N ASP A 4 -14.06 -22.69 -22.20
CA ASP A 4 -14.37 -24.08 -21.92
C ASP A 4 -15.86 -24.24 -21.54
N GLN A 5 -16.27 -25.48 -21.30
CA GLN A 5 -17.63 -25.82 -20.89
C GLN A 5 -18.04 -25.26 -19.52
N ASN A 6 -17.10 -24.73 -18.73
CA ASN A 6 -17.33 -24.09 -17.43
C ASN A 6 -17.34 -22.55 -17.54
N GLY A 7 -17.12 -21.99 -18.74
CA GLY A 7 -17.00 -20.54 -18.94
C GLY A 7 -15.61 -19.99 -18.58
N GLU A 8 -14.63 -20.85 -18.33
CA GLU A 8 -13.25 -20.47 -18.07
C GLU A 8 -12.49 -20.32 -19.40
N ALA A 9 -11.50 -19.43 -19.44
CA ALA A 9 -10.67 -19.26 -20.62
C ALA A 9 -9.21 -19.08 -20.21
N GLU A 10 -8.34 -19.82 -20.87
CA GLU A 10 -6.90 -19.72 -20.66
C GLU A 10 -6.35 -18.49 -21.40
N ILE A 11 -5.64 -17.63 -20.67
CA ILE A 11 -5.00 -16.43 -21.22
C ILE A 11 -3.49 -16.59 -21.05
N SER A 12 -2.77 -16.52 -22.16
CA SER A 12 -1.32 -16.41 -22.13
C SER A 12 -0.93 -14.94 -21.95
N ILE A 13 -0.20 -14.63 -20.89
CA ILE A 13 0.35 -13.29 -20.67
C ILE A 13 1.57 -13.11 -21.61
N PRO A 14 1.58 -12.09 -22.49
CA PRO A 14 2.73 -11.80 -23.35
C PRO A 14 4.02 -11.63 -22.55
N LYS A 15 5.13 -12.16 -23.06
CA LYS A 15 6.42 -12.12 -22.37
C LYS A 15 6.92 -10.70 -22.11
N GLU A 16 6.58 -9.74 -22.97
CA GLU A 16 6.92 -8.33 -22.75
C GLU A 16 6.21 -7.69 -21.54
N LEU A 17 5.11 -8.27 -21.07
CA LEU A 17 4.38 -7.80 -19.88
C LEU A 17 4.86 -8.48 -18.60
N LEU A 18 5.75 -9.47 -18.71
CA LEU A 18 6.28 -10.21 -17.57
C LEU A 18 7.59 -9.59 -17.10
N ILE A 19 7.64 -9.28 -15.81
CA ILE A 19 8.92 -9.04 -15.13
C ILE A 19 9.56 -10.41 -14.95
N GLN A 20 10.69 -10.63 -15.61
CA GLN A 20 11.44 -11.89 -15.50
C GLN A 20 11.92 -12.04 -14.05
N PRO A 21 11.44 -13.05 -13.31
CA PRO A 21 11.79 -13.18 -11.90
C PRO A 21 13.26 -13.59 -11.79
N VAL A 22 14.04 -12.79 -11.05
CA VAL A 22 15.26 -13.25 -10.38
C VAL A 22 14.92 -13.75 -8.97
N GLU A 23 15.91 -14.16 -8.19
CA GLU A 23 15.76 -14.80 -6.87
C GLU A 23 14.76 -14.10 -5.91
N ASN A 24 14.59 -12.77 -6.03
CA ASN A 24 13.64 -12.00 -5.24
C ASN A 24 12.62 -11.27 -6.15
N PRO A 25 11.36 -11.73 -6.22
CA PRO A 25 10.32 -11.13 -7.05
C PRO A 25 9.97 -9.68 -6.67
N LEU A 26 9.91 -9.36 -5.37
CA LEU A 26 9.63 -7.99 -4.91
C LEU A 26 10.77 -7.05 -5.28
N MET A 27 12.03 -7.48 -5.11
CA MET A 27 13.18 -6.70 -5.56
C MET A 27 13.17 -6.51 -7.08
N SER A 28 12.78 -7.54 -7.83
CA SER A 28 12.67 -7.46 -9.30
C SER A 28 11.63 -6.40 -9.71
N LEU A 29 10.46 -6.41 -9.05
CA LEU A 29 9.40 -5.43 -9.26
C LEU A 29 9.87 -4.00 -8.93
N VAL A 30 10.52 -3.82 -7.77
CA VAL A 30 11.06 -2.53 -7.35
C VAL A 30 12.12 -2.03 -8.32
N GLN A 31 13.05 -2.88 -8.76
CA GLN A 31 14.10 -2.48 -9.70
C GLN A 31 13.54 -2.17 -11.10
N PHE A 32 12.49 -2.86 -11.52
CA PHE A 32 11.80 -2.60 -12.78
C PHE A 32 11.17 -1.21 -12.80
N VAL A 33 10.46 -0.83 -11.73
CA VAL A 33 9.78 0.48 -11.64
C VAL A 33 10.71 1.60 -11.18
N TYR A 34 11.51 1.36 -10.15
CA TYR A 34 12.41 2.32 -9.48
C TYR A 34 13.87 1.85 -9.53
N PRO A 35 14.51 1.87 -10.72
CA PRO A 35 15.89 1.45 -10.86
C PRO A 35 16.82 2.31 -9.99
N SER A 36 17.74 1.65 -9.29
CA SER A 36 18.73 2.32 -8.42
C SER A 36 18.10 3.30 -7.41
N ILE A 37 16.95 2.93 -6.82
CA ILE A 37 16.15 3.80 -5.94
C ILE A 37 16.97 4.63 -4.95
N LEU A 38 17.94 4.02 -4.25
CA LEU A 38 18.78 4.70 -3.27
C LEU A 38 19.61 5.86 -3.83
N HIS A 39 20.04 5.75 -5.10
CA HIS A 39 20.79 6.82 -5.78
C HIS A 39 19.88 7.95 -6.23
N ASN A 40 18.62 7.63 -6.56
CA ASN A 40 17.68 8.58 -7.15
C ASN A 40 16.71 9.21 -6.14
N MET A 41 16.73 8.83 -4.86
CA MET A 41 15.76 9.32 -3.86
C MET A 41 15.69 10.84 -3.71
N LYS A 42 16.78 11.56 -4.05
CA LYS A 42 16.84 13.03 -3.95
C LYS A 42 16.27 13.73 -5.18
N ASP A 43 16.01 13.01 -6.26
CA ASP A 43 15.43 13.56 -7.47
C ASP A 43 13.90 13.44 -7.41
N VAL A 44 13.23 14.58 -7.28
CA VAL A 44 11.77 14.64 -7.22
C VAL A 44 11.14 14.19 -8.54
N ASN A 45 11.81 14.43 -9.68
CA ASN A 45 11.30 14.03 -10.98
C ASN A 45 11.43 12.53 -11.22
N PHE A 46 12.34 11.84 -10.50
CA PHE A 46 12.52 10.41 -10.63
C PHE A 46 11.25 9.62 -10.32
N PHE A 47 10.45 10.09 -9.35
CA PHE A 47 9.20 9.44 -8.95
C PHE A 47 8.00 9.82 -9.83
N GLN A 48 8.15 10.80 -10.74
CA GLN A 48 7.09 11.17 -11.67
C GLN A 48 6.86 10.05 -12.68
N GLU A 49 5.60 9.87 -13.10
CA GLU A 49 5.17 8.88 -14.11
C GLU A 49 5.44 7.40 -13.74
N ARG A 50 5.77 7.12 -12.47
CA ARG A 50 6.05 5.78 -11.96
C ARG A 50 5.11 5.45 -10.81
N ALA A 51 4.52 4.26 -10.85
CA ALA A 51 3.72 3.73 -9.78
C ALA A 51 3.74 2.20 -9.79
N ILE A 52 3.65 1.60 -8.61
CA ILE A 52 3.32 0.17 -8.46
C ILE A 52 1.88 0.13 -7.99
N LEU A 53 1.01 -0.48 -8.80
CA LEU A 53 -0.40 -0.69 -8.46
C LEU A 53 -0.59 -2.13 -8.03
N ALA A 54 -1.31 -2.32 -6.92
CA ALA A 54 -1.64 -3.64 -6.40
C ALA A 54 -3.17 -3.82 -6.37
N PRO A 55 -3.67 -5.04 -6.65
CA PRO A 55 -5.11 -5.30 -6.70
C PRO A 55 -5.76 -5.37 -5.31
N THR A 56 -4.99 -5.62 -4.25
CA THR A 56 -5.49 -5.77 -2.88
C THR A 56 -4.67 -4.92 -1.91
N ILE A 57 -5.28 -4.58 -0.76
CA ILE A 57 -4.62 -3.85 0.34
C ILE A 57 -3.42 -4.66 0.86
N GLU A 58 -3.56 -5.98 0.99
CA GLU A 58 -2.49 -6.86 1.48
C GLU A 58 -1.26 -6.81 0.55
N SER A 59 -1.44 -6.96 -0.76
CA SER A 59 -0.33 -6.88 -1.71
C SER A 59 0.29 -5.47 -1.77
N PHE A 60 -0.52 -4.42 -1.59
CA PHE A 60 -0.04 -3.05 -1.46
C PHE A 60 0.85 -2.85 -0.22
N GLU A 61 0.41 -3.35 0.94
CA GLU A 61 1.18 -3.28 2.19
C GLU A 61 2.51 -4.03 2.07
N GLN A 62 2.50 -5.24 1.49
CA GLN A 62 3.73 -6.02 1.27
C GLN A 62 4.77 -5.26 0.43
N VAL A 63 4.34 -4.59 -0.65
CA VAL A 63 5.24 -3.80 -1.51
C VAL A 63 5.77 -2.57 -0.75
N ASN A 64 4.90 -1.85 -0.03
CA ASN A 64 5.30 -0.65 0.70
C ASN A 64 6.26 -0.96 1.85
N ASP A 65 5.98 -2.00 2.62
CA ASP A 65 6.85 -2.45 3.72
C ASP A 65 8.21 -2.90 3.19
N PHE A 66 8.22 -3.63 2.07
CA PHE A 66 9.45 -4.02 1.41
C PHE A 66 10.25 -2.80 0.93
N MET A 67 9.61 -1.83 0.27
CA MET A 67 10.24 -0.58 -0.16
C MET A 67 10.81 0.22 1.00
N LEU A 68 10.06 0.34 2.10
CA LEU A 68 10.51 0.99 3.32
C LEU A 68 11.72 0.27 3.94
N SER A 69 11.77 -1.07 3.86
CA SER A 69 12.91 -1.86 4.36
C SER A 69 14.20 -1.60 3.58
N LEU A 70 14.12 -1.27 2.29
CA LEU A 70 15.27 -0.97 1.44
C LEU A 70 15.89 0.40 1.76
N ILE A 71 15.07 1.34 2.24
CA ILE A 71 15.51 2.71 2.49
C ILE A 71 16.26 2.75 3.83
N PRO A 72 17.52 3.21 3.85
CA PRO A 72 18.29 3.34 5.07
C PRO A 72 17.77 4.50 5.92
N GLY A 73 17.90 4.37 7.23
CA GLY A 73 17.50 5.41 8.18
C GLY A 73 16.67 4.87 9.32
N GLU A 74 16.48 5.71 10.33
CA GLU A 74 15.67 5.39 11.50
C GLU A 74 14.18 5.43 11.16
N GLU A 75 13.45 4.43 11.65
CA GLU A 75 12.00 4.36 11.53
C GLU A 75 11.34 5.25 12.56
N LYS A 76 10.38 6.05 12.12
CA LYS A 76 9.49 6.80 12.99
C LYS A 76 8.07 6.28 12.81
N ILE A 77 7.47 5.88 13.91
CA ILE A 77 6.11 5.33 13.96
C ILE A 77 5.17 6.41 14.46
N TYR A 78 4.09 6.62 13.73
CA TYR A 78 2.95 7.45 14.10
C TYR A 78 1.73 6.56 14.27
N LEU A 79 1.02 6.71 15.39
CA LEU A 79 -0.22 6.00 15.69
C LEU A 79 -1.40 6.96 15.53
N SER A 80 -2.49 6.51 14.93
CA SER A 80 -3.73 7.27 14.89
C SER A 80 -4.32 7.41 16.30
N PHE A 81 -5.14 8.44 16.46
CA PHE A 81 -5.87 8.72 17.70
C PHE A 81 -7.36 8.71 17.37
N ASP A 82 -7.87 7.53 17.01
CA ASP A 82 -9.25 7.36 16.59
C ASP A 82 -10.17 7.23 17.81
N THR A 83 -11.38 7.77 17.70
CA THR A 83 -12.39 7.70 18.76
C THR A 83 -13.77 7.54 18.15
N PRO A 84 -14.62 6.65 18.69
CA PRO A 84 -16.01 6.55 18.24
C PRO A 84 -16.71 7.90 18.40
N CYS A 85 -17.43 8.31 17.36
CA CYS A 85 -18.29 9.49 17.44
C CYS A 85 -19.61 9.10 18.14
N PRO A 86 -19.99 9.72 19.26
CA PRO A 86 -21.32 9.53 19.82
C PRO A 86 -22.33 10.15 18.84
N SER A 87 -23.18 9.31 18.22
CA SER A 87 -24.29 9.79 17.42
C SER A 87 -25.49 10.11 18.33
N ASP A 88 -26.36 11.04 17.91
CA ASP A 88 -27.57 11.42 18.67
C ASP A 88 -28.57 10.25 18.84
N GLU A 89 -28.42 9.20 18.04
CA GLU A 89 -29.17 7.94 18.14
C GLU A 89 -28.32 6.90 18.88
N GLU A 90 -28.22 7.07 20.20
CA GLU A 90 -27.65 6.08 21.14
C GLU A 90 -28.43 4.76 21.03
N THR A 91 -28.06 3.93 20.06
CA THR A 91 -28.33 2.50 20.11
C THR A 91 -27.20 1.88 20.90
N GLU A 92 -27.50 1.24 22.03
CA GLU A 92 -26.55 0.53 22.91
C GLU A 92 -25.57 -0.40 22.13
N ILE A 93 -25.96 -0.82 20.93
CA ILE A 93 -25.22 -1.67 20.00
C ILE A 93 -23.96 -0.99 19.42
N GLN A 94 -23.94 0.35 19.26
CA GLN A 94 -22.78 1.05 18.69
C GLN A 94 -21.60 1.13 19.67
N GLY A 95 -21.87 1.33 20.96
CA GLY A 95 -20.82 1.45 21.98
C GLY A 95 -20.04 0.15 22.22
N GLU A 96 -20.66 -1.01 22.03
CA GLU A 96 -20.01 -2.31 22.25
C GLU A 96 -19.19 -2.81 21.05
N TRP A 97 -19.53 -2.41 19.82
CA TRP A 97 -18.87 -2.92 18.61
C TRP A 97 -17.71 -2.05 18.12
N PHE A 98 -17.75 -0.74 18.36
CA PHE A 98 -16.70 0.19 17.93
C PHE A 98 -15.67 0.42 19.05
N THR A 99 -14.93 -0.63 19.43
CA THR A 99 -13.83 -0.49 20.39
C THR A 99 -12.61 0.17 19.75
N TYR A 100 -11.67 0.65 20.57
CA TYR A 100 -10.40 1.19 20.08
C TYR A 100 -9.61 0.14 19.29
N GLU A 101 -9.60 -1.11 19.73
CA GLU A 101 -8.94 -2.23 19.04
C GLU A 101 -9.55 -2.46 17.66
N PHE A 102 -10.88 -2.48 17.58
CA PHE A 102 -11.58 -2.61 16.30
C PHE A 102 -11.19 -1.47 15.35
N LEU A 103 -11.24 -0.21 15.81
CA LEU A 103 -10.86 0.95 14.99
C LEU A 103 -9.39 0.88 14.53
N ASN A 104 -8.49 0.43 15.41
CA ASN A 104 -7.07 0.30 15.10
C ASN A 104 -6.79 -0.78 14.04
N ASP A 105 -7.68 -1.77 13.90
CA ASP A 105 -7.58 -2.86 12.93
C ASP A 105 -8.29 -2.56 11.59
N VAL A 106 -9.08 -1.48 11.50
CA VAL A 106 -9.78 -1.10 10.27
C VAL A 106 -8.78 -0.75 9.17
N LYS A 107 -8.87 -1.48 8.04
CA LYS A 107 -8.13 -1.20 6.81
C LYS A 107 -9.10 -0.93 5.67
N CYS A 108 -9.17 0.32 5.22
CA CYS A 108 -10.08 0.73 4.15
C CYS A 108 -9.41 1.72 3.20
N SER A 109 -9.79 1.66 1.91
CA SER A 109 -9.29 2.62 0.92
C SER A 109 -9.72 4.05 1.28
N GLY A 110 -8.79 5.00 1.18
CA GLY A 110 -9.03 6.42 1.47
C GLY A 110 -8.97 6.82 2.95
N ILE A 111 -8.75 5.86 3.86
CA ILE A 111 -8.52 6.11 5.29
C ILE A 111 -7.10 5.68 5.64
N PRO A 112 -6.29 6.52 6.31
CA PRO A 112 -4.98 6.10 6.80
C PRO A 112 -5.09 4.93 7.78
N ASN A 113 -4.17 3.97 7.70
CA ASN A 113 -4.05 2.91 8.69
C ASN A 113 -3.68 3.49 10.06
N HIS A 114 -4.05 2.79 11.14
CA HIS A 114 -3.70 3.18 12.51
C HIS A 114 -2.21 3.39 12.70
N LYS A 115 -1.37 2.51 12.15
CA LYS A 115 0.08 2.60 12.23
C LYS A 115 0.66 3.12 10.91
N LEU A 116 1.35 4.25 10.97
CA LEU A 116 2.14 4.78 9.86
C LEU A 116 3.63 4.77 10.23
N THR A 117 4.43 3.96 9.54
CA THR A 117 5.88 3.93 9.69
C THR A 117 6.55 4.72 8.56
N LEU A 118 7.45 5.64 8.90
CA LEU A 118 8.16 6.50 7.95
C LEU A 118 9.67 6.50 8.19
N LYS A 119 10.43 6.74 7.12
CA LYS A 119 11.88 7.02 7.15
C LYS A 119 12.17 8.30 6.36
N VAL A 120 13.28 8.96 6.68
CA VAL A 120 13.75 10.11 5.89
C VAL A 120 14.07 9.65 4.46
N GLY A 121 13.49 10.32 3.46
CA GLY A 121 13.71 10.02 2.04
C GLY A 121 12.67 9.08 1.42
N VAL A 122 11.70 8.57 2.19
CA VAL A 122 10.58 7.79 1.62
C VAL A 122 9.62 8.70 0.83
N PRO A 123 9.16 8.30 -0.37
CA PRO A 123 8.09 9.01 -1.07
C PRO A 123 6.77 8.85 -0.33
N VAL A 124 6.03 9.95 -0.15
CA VAL A 124 4.71 9.96 0.51
C VAL A 124 3.64 10.54 -0.41
N MET A 125 2.43 9.99 -0.32
CA MET A 125 1.25 10.51 -1.00
C MET A 125 0.30 11.14 0.02
N LEU A 126 -0.17 12.36 -0.25
CA LEU A 126 -1.21 12.99 0.56
C LEU A 126 -2.57 12.40 0.19
N LEU A 127 -3.32 11.97 1.20
CA LEU A 127 -4.68 11.42 1.02
C LEU A 127 -5.77 12.49 1.07
N ARG A 128 -5.43 13.72 1.49
CA ARG A 128 -6.35 14.86 1.62
C ARG A 128 -5.61 16.17 1.30
N ASN A 129 -6.37 17.17 0.84
CA ASN A 129 -5.87 18.53 0.67
C ASN A 129 -5.61 19.18 2.04
N LEU A 130 -4.70 20.16 2.09
CA LEU A 130 -4.26 20.84 3.32
C LEU A 130 -4.80 22.28 3.45
N ASP A 131 -5.76 22.64 2.61
CA ASP A 131 -6.32 23.99 2.43
C ASP A 131 -6.83 24.63 3.73
#